data_AF-A0A358N8G8-F1
#
_entry.id   AF-A0A358N8G8-F1
#
_cell.length_a   1.000
_cell.length_b   1.000
_cell.length_c   1.000
_cell.angle_alpha   90.00
_cell.angle_beta   90.00
_cell.angle_gamma   90.00
#
_symmetry.space_group_name_H-M   'P 1'
#
loop_
_entity.id
_entity.type
_entity.pdbx_description
1 polymer ?
#
loop_
_entity_poly.entity_id
_entity_poly.type
_entity_poly.pdbx_seq_one_letter_code
_entity_poly.pdbx_strand_id
1 'polypeptide(L)'
;MLVPILFLGLACLTQLHADETGSVAKINGSGPGWVSLGKADFEKVNSADDTWSFKGDVIHCTGKPVSVMRTQKQYTNFELVCEWRHMKDAGNSGIFVWTIPASLESLKGPGLPHGIEVQVLDLGYKDAFEQGGKRKADWFTCHGDVFPVGAAKMKPFPPVAPNGRRSFPSKELTLDTGQWNHYYVRAINGEVRLWVNGEEVSGGTGCSPSTGYLCLESEGSPIEFRGLKLRELP
;
A
#
# COMPACT_ATOMS: atom_id res chain seq x y z
N MET A 1 -48.94 4.63 -62.32
CA MET A 1 -47.54 4.22 -62.03
C MET A 1 -47.10 5.00 -60.80
N LEU A 2 -47.22 4.39 -59.61
CA LEU A 2 -46.82 4.97 -58.33
C LEU A 2 -46.18 3.83 -57.52
N VAL A 3 -44.89 3.96 -57.23
CA VAL A 3 -44.08 2.98 -56.51
C VAL A 3 -44.11 3.34 -55.02
N PRO A 4 -44.41 2.41 -54.10
CA PRO A 4 -44.30 2.68 -52.68
C PRO A 4 -42.84 2.52 -52.24
N ILE A 5 -42.29 3.54 -51.59
CA ILE A 5 -40.97 3.49 -50.96
C ILE A 5 -41.11 2.83 -49.59
N LEU A 6 -40.56 1.63 -49.47
CA LEU A 6 -40.48 0.87 -48.23
C LEU A 6 -39.29 1.41 -47.41
N PHE A 7 -39.55 2.09 -46.30
CA PHE A 7 -38.51 2.45 -45.33
C PHE A 7 -38.16 1.23 -44.48
N LEU A 8 -37.00 0.62 -44.75
CA LEU A 8 -36.42 -0.44 -43.93
C LEU A 8 -35.74 0.22 -42.71
N GLY A 9 -36.35 0.12 -41.53
CA GLY A 9 -35.76 0.57 -40.28
C GLY A 9 -34.58 -0.32 -39.89
N LEU A 10 -33.36 0.24 -39.90
CA LEU A 10 -32.15 -0.43 -39.45
C LEU A 10 -32.14 -0.46 -37.91
N ALA A 11 -32.54 -1.59 -37.32
CA ALA A 11 -32.43 -1.81 -35.89
C ALA A 11 -30.94 -1.97 -35.53
N CYS A 12 -30.38 -0.93 -34.91
CA CYS A 12 -29.02 -0.96 -34.37
C CYS A 12 -29.05 -1.79 -33.07
N LEU A 13 -28.69 -3.07 -33.16
CA LEU A 13 -28.43 -3.92 -32.00
C LEU A 13 -27.16 -3.42 -31.32
N THR A 14 -27.30 -2.62 -30.25
CA THR A 14 -26.21 -2.33 -29.34
C THR A 14 -25.85 -3.61 -28.59
N GLN A 15 -24.78 -4.29 -29.01
CA GLN A 15 -24.12 -5.29 -28.19
C GLN A 15 -23.53 -4.59 -26.97
N LEU A 16 -24.19 -4.75 -25.82
CA LEU A 16 -23.58 -4.53 -24.52
C LEU A 16 -22.37 -5.47 -24.43
N HIS A 17 -21.18 -4.92 -24.66
CA HIS A 17 -19.96 -5.58 -24.19
C HIS A 17 -19.99 -5.45 -22.67
N ALA A 18 -20.35 -6.54 -21.99
CA ALA A 18 -19.98 -6.70 -20.60
C ALA A 18 -18.45 -6.78 -20.59
N ASP A 19 -17.82 -5.79 -19.98
CA ASP A 19 -16.40 -5.85 -19.65
C ASP A 19 -16.26 -6.91 -18.55
N GLU A 20 -16.10 -8.18 -18.94
CA GLU A 20 -15.73 -9.25 -18.02
C GLU A 20 -14.24 -9.11 -17.65
N THR A 21 -13.88 -7.99 -17.03
CA THR A 21 -12.72 -7.98 -16.14
C THR A 21 -13.16 -8.75 -14.90
N GLY A 22 -12.88 -10.06 -14.88
CA GLY A 22 -13.20 -10.92 -13.74
C GLY A 22 -12.66 -10.28 -12.45
N SER A 23 -13.55 -9.78 -11.60
CA SER A 23 -13.17 -9.18 -10.33
C SER A 23 -12.52 -10.27 -9.46
N VAL A 24 -11.19 -10.19 -9.26
CA VAL A 24 -10.49 -11.07 -8.32
C VAL A 24 -11.06 -10.82 -6.92
N ALA A 25 -11.41 -11.90 -6.21
CA ALA A 25 -11.91 -11.81 -4.85
C ALA A 25 -10.84 -11.24 -3.92
N LYS A 26 -11.23 -10.31 -3.03
CA LYS A 26 -10.33 -9.63 -2.09
C LYS A 26 -10.74 -9.91 -0.64
N ILE A 27 -9.77 -10.06 0.25
CA ILE A 27 -10.00 -10.10 1.69
C ILE A 27 -10.32 -8.68 2.16
N ASN A 28 -11.57 -8.39 2.48
CA ASN A 28 -12.09 -7.05 2.80
C ASN A 28 -12.15 -6.73 4.31
N GLY A 29 -11.54 -7.57 5.13
CA GLY A 29 -11.56 -7.46 6.58
C GLY A 29 -12.97 -7.62 7.16
N SER A 30 -13.69 -8.66 6.72
CA SER A 30 -14.98 -9.07 7.29
C SER A 30 -14.85 -10.36 8.07
N GLY A 31 -15.75 -10.56 9.04
CA GLY A 31 -15.78 -11.72 9.92
C GLY A 31 -15.16 -11.47 11.30
N PRO A 32 -15.09 -12.50 12.15
CA PRO A 32 -14.69 -12.36 13.54
C PRO A 32 -13.26 -11.84 13.71
N GLY A 33 -13.06 -10.96 14.70
CA GLY A 33 -11.75 -10.44 15.12
C GLY A 33 -11.23 -9.23 14.34
N TRP A 34 -11.85 -8.88 13.22
CA TRP A 34 -11.51 -7.65 12.49
C TRP A 34 -12.02 -6.41 13.22
N VAL A 35 -11.14 -5.44 13.41
CA VAL A 35 -11.47 -4.11 13.93
C VAL A 35 -11.01 -3.03 12.96
N SER A 36 -11.81 -1.97 12.78
CA SER A 36 -11.40 -0.80 12.03
C SER A 36 -10.44 0.03 12.88
N LEU A 37 -9.34 0.51 12.28
CA LEU A 37 -8.41 1.42 12.92
C LEU A 37 -8.71 2.84 12.49
N GLY A 38 -9.07 3.71 13.45
CA GLY A 38 -9.41 5.11 13.23
C GLY A 38 -8.46 6.07 13.95
N LYS A 39 -8.82 7.36 13.96
CA LYS A 39 -8.00 8.42 14.57
C LYS A 39 -7.54 8.10 16.00
N ALA A 40 -8.41 7.49 16.80
CA ALA A 40 -8.10 7.16 18.18
C ALA A 40 -7.04 6.06 18.30
N ASP A 41 -6.82 5.22 17.28
CA ASP A 41 -5.85 4.13 17.31
C ASP A 41 -4.43 4.56 16.96
N PHE A 42 -4.26 5.80 16.50
CA PHE A 42 -2.98 6.36 16.07
C PHE A 42 -2.51 7.51 16.96
N GLU A 43 -1.19 7.61 17.07
CA GLU A 43 -0.51 8.76 17.65
C GLU A 43 0.56 9.29 16.71
N LYS A 44 0.74 10.61 16.77
CA LYS A 44 1.73 11.33 15.98
C LYS A 44 3.13 11.03 16.52
N VAL A 45 4.09 10.76 15.62
CA VAL A 45 5.50 10.56 16.00
C VAL A 45 6.30 11.82 15.69
N ASN A 46 6.50 12.10 14.41
CA ASN A 46 7.32 13.22 13.93
C ASN A 46 6.64 14.02 12.80
N SER A 47 5.33 13.84 12.61
CA SER A 47 4.54 14.61 11.65
C SER A 47 4.23 16.03 12.15
N ALA A 48 3.93 16.93 11.21
CA ALA A 48 3.33 18.22 11.53
C ALA A 48 1.85 18.04 11.93
N ASP A 49 1.25 19.06 12.54
CA ASP A 49 -0.14 18.99 13.01
C ASP A 49 -1.16 18.87 11.86
N ASP A 50 -0.81 19.34 10.68
CA ASP A 50 -1.63 19.33 9.47
C ASP A 50 -1.27 18.19 8.50
N THR A 51 -0.29 17.34 8.83
CA THR A 51 0.11 16.21 7.96
C THR A 51 -1.02 15.21 7.77
N TRP A 52 -1.80 14.93 8.83
CA TRP A 52 -2.84 13.90 8.84
C TRP A 52 -4.20 14.48 9.18
N SER A 53 -5.23 14.08 8.42
CA SER A 53 -6.63 14.35 8.79
C SER A 53 -7.52 13.15 8.52
N PHE A 54 -8.54 12.97 9.35
CA PHE A 54 -9.50 11.88 9.25
C PHE A 54 -10.87 12.47 8.87
N LYS A 55 -11.42 12.03 7.73
CA LYS A 55 -12.73 12.47 7.24
C LYS A 55 -13.57 11.24 6.91
N GLY A 56 -14.51 10.91 7.81
CA GLY A 56 -15.24 9.66 7.71
C GLY A 56 -14.29 8.47 7.83
N ASP A 57 -14.28 7.59 6.83
CA ASP A 57 -13.42 6.40 6.73
C ASP A 57 -12.11 6.66 5.97
N VAL A 58 -11.90 7.87 5.46
CA VAL A 58 -10.70 8.27 4.71
C VAL A 58 -9.70 8.99 5.61
N ILE A 59 -8.46 8.52 5.58
CA ILE A 59 -7.29 9.15 6.18
C ILE A 59 -6.56 9.89 5.07
N HIS A 60 -6.46 11.22 5.18
CA HIS A 60 -5.69 12.04 4.26
C HIS A 60 -4.32 12.34 4.84
N CYS A 61 -3.30 12.23 4.00
CA CYS A 61 -1.93 12.59 4.29
C CYS A 61 -1.44 13.62 3.27
N THR A 62 -0.76 14.67 3.72
CA THR A 62 -0.19 15.71 2.84
C THR A 62 1.12 15.29 2.18
N GLY A 63 1.77 14.24 2.70
CA GLY A 63 3.15 13.86 2.35
C GLY A 63 4.21 14.77 2.97
N LYS A 64 3.86 15.72 3.85
CA LYS A 64 4.80 16.70 4.40
C LYS A 64 4.63 16.88 5.91
N PRO A 65 5.73 16.83 6.69
CA PRO A 65 7.09 16.43 6.30
C PRO A 65 7.20 14.91 6.05
N VAL A 66 8.39 14.44 5.67
CA VAL A 66 8.72 13.00 5.73
C VAL A 66 8.56 12.55 7.17
N SER A 67 7.58 11.72 7.46
CA SER A 67 7.21 11.40 8.84
C SER A 67 6.26 10.21 8.92
N VAL A 68 5.97 9.77 10.15
CA VAL A 68 4.99 8.73 10.41
C VAL A 68 4.02 9.10 11.53
N MET A 69 2.82 8.52 11.47
CA MET A 69 2.03 8.25 12.67
C MET A 69 2.04 6.73 12.94
N ARG A 70 1.95 6.34 14.20
CA ARG A 70 2.00 4.93 14.60
C ARG A 70 0.75 4.52 15.37
N THR A 71 0.46 3.24 15.42
CA THR A 71 -0.58 2.71 16.30
C THR A 71 -0.21 2.91 17.78
N GLN A 72 -1.21 3.04 18.65
CA GLN A 72 -1.00 3.17 20.10
C GLN A 72 -0.34 1.94 20.73
N LYS A 73 -0.62 0.75 20.19
CA LYS A 73 -0.04 -0.52 20.66
C LYS A 73 0.76 -1.22 19.57
N GLN A 74 1.62 -2.14 20.01
CA GLN A 74 2.39 -3.03 19.15
C GLN A 74 1.57 -4.27 18.80
N TYR A 75 1.84 -4.84 17.62
CA TYR A 75 1.24 -6.07 17.13
C TYR A 75 2.31 -7.11 16.84
N THR A 76 2.00 -8.38 17.07
CA THR A 76 2.86 -9.53 16.75
C THR A 76 2.28 -10.26 15.54
N ASN A 77 1.27 -11.10 15.76
CA ASN A 77 0.63 -11.85 14.69
C ASN A 77 -0.67 -11.15 14.30
N PHE A 78 -0.80 -10.77 13.03
CA PHE A 78 -1.98 -10.08 12.55
C PHE A 78 -2.19 -10.23 11.04
N GLU A 79 -3.41 -9.90 10.65
CA GLU A 79 -3.78 -9.58 9.28
C GLU A 79 -4.25 -8.13 9.22
N LEU A 80 -3.94 -7.46 8.11
CA LEU A 80 -4.24 -6.06 7.86
C LEU A 80 -4.86 -5.93 6.48
N VAL A 81 -5.93 -5.14 6.38
CA VAL A 81 -6.51 -4.68 5.12
C VAL A 81 -6.39 -3.17 5.08
N CYS A 82 -5.98 -2.64 3.94
CA CYS A 82 -5.93 -1.21 3.68
C CYS A 82 -6.15 -0.96 2.20
N GLU A 83 -6.93 0.05 1.86
CA GLU A 83 -6.93 0.62 0.52
C GLU A 83 -6.17 1.93 0.51
N TRP A 84 -5.46 2.22 -0.58
CA TRP A 84 -4.69 3.45 -0.72
C TRP A 84 -4.78 4.00 -2.15
N ARG A 85 -4.58 5.31 -2.28
CA ARG A 85 -4.38 5.97 -3.58
C ARG A 85 -3.50 7.21 -3.43
N HIS A 86 -2.58 7.41 -4.36
CA HIS A 86 -1.88 8.69 -4.47
C HIS A 86 -2.76 9.72 -5.16
N MET A 87 -2.71 10.96 -4.69
CA MET A 87 -3.46 12.08 -5.26
C MET A 87 -2.66 12.86 -6.31
N LYS A 88 -1.42 12.43 -6.53
CA LYS A 88 -0.49 13.00 -7.50
C LYS A 88 0.41 11.90 -8.04
N ASP A 89 0.67 11.97 -9.35
CA ASP A 89 1.64 11.12 -10.06
C ASP A 89 3.03 11.18 -9.40
N ALA A 90 3.75 10.06 -9.46
CA ALA A 90 5.04 9.86 -8.81
C ALA A 90 5.02 10.08 -7.29
N GLY A 91 3.92 9.68 -6.64
CA GLY A 91 3.81 9.67 -5.18
C GLY A 91 4.57 8.52 -4.51
N ASN A 92 5.02 8.78 -3.27
CA ASN A 92 5.67 7.81 -2.40
C ASN A 92 5.06 7.84 -0.99
N SER A 93 4.96 6.67 -0.38
CA SER A 93 4.48 6.40 0.97
C SER A 93 4.80 4.93 1.31
N GLY A 94 4.24 4.46 2.41
CA GLY A 94 4.48 3.12 2.91
C GLY A 94 3.62 2.80 4.12
N ILE A 95 3.55 1.50 4.39
CA ILE A 95 2.99 0.96 5.61
C ILE A 95 4.10 0.18 6.29
N PHE A 96 4.59 0.67 7.43
CA PHE A 96 5.57 -0.09 8.20
C PHE A 96 4.85 -1.04 9.15
N VAL A 97 5.27 -2.30 9.13
CA VAL A 97 4.90 -3.32 10.12
C VAL A 97 6.11 -3.63 11.00
N TRP A 98 5.83 -3.97 12.27
CA TRP A 98 6.85 -4.31 13.25
C TRP A 98 7.96 -3.25 13.36
N THR A 99 7.59 -1.98 13.49
CA THR A 99 8.57 -0.90 13.72
C THR A 99 9.23 -1.01 15.09
N ILE A 100 10.53 -0.68 15.15
CA ILE A 100 11.35 -0.78 16.37
C ILE A 100 11.07 0.45 17.27
N PRO A 101 10.60 0.26 18.52
CA PRO A 101 10.26 1.38 19.41
C PRO A 101 11.38 2.42 19.57
N ALA A 102 12.60 1.97 19.85
CA ALA A 102 13.76 2.86 19.99
C ALA A 102 14.06 3.69 18.73
N SER A 103 13.72 3.17 17.54
CA SER A 103 13.88 3.92 16.28
C SER A 103 12.81 4.99 16.12
N LEU A 104 11.61 4.80 16.66
CA LEU A 104 10.56 5.83 16.64
C LEU A 104 10.89 6.95 17.64
N GLU A 105 11.39 6.58 18.81
CA GLU A 105 11.78 7.52 19.87
C GLU A 105 12.95 8.44 19.44
N SER A 106 13.83 7.97 18.54
CA SER A 106 14.94 8.75 18.02
C SER A 106 14.55 9.75 16.94
N LEU A 107 13.34 9.67 16.37
CA LEU A 107 12.85 10.62 15.38
C LEU A 107 12.50 11.96 16.04
N LYS A 108 13.40 12.94 15.92
CA LYS A 108 13.22 14.33 16.42
C LYS A 108 12.88 15.34 15.33
N GLY A 109 12.73 14.88 14.10
CA GLY A 109 12.45 15.68 12.91
C GLY A 109 12.05 14.78 11.74
N PRO A 110 12.05 15.30 10.50
CA PRO A 110 11.67 14.51 9.33
C PRO A 110 12.50 13.23 9.19
N GLY A 111 11.84 12.11 8.97
CA GLY A 111 12.47 10.79 8.87
C GLY A 111 11.50 9.64 9.07
N LEU A 112 12.00 8.42 8.82
CA LEU A 112 11.23 7.18 8.84
C LEU A 112 11.80 6.21 9.89
N PRO A 113 10.96 5.36 10.49
CA PRO A 113 11.41 4.39 11.48
C PRO A 113 12.14 3.19 10.84
N HIS A 114 12.88 2.46 11.66
CA HIS A 114 13.33 1.11 11.32
C HIS A 114 12.17 0.11 11.52
N GLY A 115 12.01 -0.85 10.62
CA GLY A 115 10.95 -1.85 10.63
C GLY A 115 10.91 -2.65 9.34
N ILE A 116 9.84 -3.40 9.10
CA ILE A 116 9.55 -3.99 7.79
C ILE A 116 8.60 -3.05 7.06
N GLU A 117 8.99 -2.58 5.89
CA GLU A 117 8.17 -1.68 5.08
C GLU A 117 7.44 -2.48 4.00
N VAL A 118 6.14 -2.22 3.91
CA VAL A 118 5.27 -2.61 2.80
C VAL A 118 5.09 -1.37 1.94
N GLN A 119 5.79 -1.31 0.81
CA GLN A 119 5.90 -0.10 -0.01
C GLN A 119 4.53 0.32 -0.56
N VAL A 120 4.25 1.62 -0.57
CA VAL A 120 3.15 2.23 -1.33
C VAL A 120 3.75 3.24 -2.30
N LEU A 121 3.78 2.89 -3.58
CA LEU A 121 4.47 3.71 -4.58
C LEU A 121 3.62 3.83 -5.84
N ASP A 122 3.50 5.05 -6.34
CA ASP A 122 2.79 5.34 -7.59
C ASP A 122 3.60 4.90 -8.82
N LEU A 123 2.91 4.44 -9.87
CA LEU A 123 3.55 3.93 -11.09
C LEU A 123 4.46 4.99 -11.76
N GLY A 124 4.07 6.26 -11.74
CA GLY A 124 4.85 7.35 -12.31
C GLY A 124 6.17 7.60 -11.59
N TYR A 125 6.37 7.03 -10.39
CA TYR A 125 7.61 7.22 -9.63
C TYR A 125 8.82 6.65 -10.35
N LYS A 126 8.67 5.50 -11.02
CA LYS A 126 9.74 4.90 -11.82
C LYS A 126 10.15 5.83 -12.96
N ASP A 127 9.19 6.33 -13.72
CA ASP A 127 9.45 7.20 -14.87
C ASP A 127 10.08 8.52 -14.42
N ALA A 128 9.55 9.13 -13.35
CA ALA A 128 10.13 10.34 -12.77
C ALA A 128 11.56 10.12 -12.24
N PHE A 129 11.85 8.94 -11.70
CA PHE A 129 13.20 8.57 -11.26
C PHE A 129 14.17 8.51 -12.45
N GLU A 130 13.84 7.74 -13.49
CA GLU A 130 14.71 7.53 -14.65
C GLU A 130 14.86 8.81 -15.51
N GLN A 131 13.81 9.62 -15.66
CA GLN A 131 13.86 10.91 -16.37
C GLN A 131 14.73 11.95 -15.66
N GLY A 132 14.82 11.90 -14.33
CA GLY A 132 15.64 12.81 -13.54
C GLY A 132 17.15 12.62 -13.68
N GLY A 133 17.60 11.83 -14.67
CA GLY A 133 19.00 11.45 -14.86
C GLY A 133 19.51 10.48 -13.79
N LYS A 134 18.61 9.93 -12.96
CA LYS A 134 18.94 8.84 -12.05
C LYS A 134 19.05 7.57 -12.90
N ARG A 135 19.90 6.64 -12.45
CA ARG A 135 20.15 5.37 -13.17
C ARG A 135 18.85 4.61 -13.39
N LYS A 136 18.89 3.54 -14.17
CA LYS A 136 17.77 2.59 -14.29
C LYS A 136 17.22 2.22 -12.90
N ALA A 137 15.90 2.19 -12.75
CA ALA A 137 15.24 1.77 -11.52
C ALA A 137 15.35 0.24 -11.36
N ASP A 138 16.49 -0.21 -10.82
CA ASP A 138 16.81 -1.63 -10.64
C ASP A 138 16.74 -2.12 -9.19
N TRP A 139 16.46 -1.20 -8.25
CA TRP A 139 16.46 -1.48 -6.81
C TRP A 139 15.09 -1.31 -6.15
N PHE A 140 14.06 -0.90 -6.89
CA PHE A 140 12.66 -0.79 -6.44
C PHE A 140 11.68 -1.09 -7.58
N THR A 141 10.44 -1.41 -7.23
CA THR A 141 9.28 -1.42 -8.14
C THR A 141 8.14 -0.59 -7.56
N CYS A 142 7.05 -0.42 -8.33
CA CYS A 142 5.86 0.30 -7.90
C CYS A 142 4.68 -0.64 -7.58
N HIS A 143 4.93 -1.95 -7.42
CA HIS A 143 3.86 -2.96 -7.40
C HIS A 143 3.76 -3.75 -6.08
N GLY A 144 4.18 -3.14 -4.97
CA GLY A 144 4.12 -3.74 -3.63
C GLY A 144 5.40 -4.47 -3.26
N ASP A 145 6.52 -3.76 -3.21
CA ASP A 145 7.75 -4.29 -2.64
C ASP A 145 7.63 -4.46 -1.11
N VAL A 146 8.31 -5.45 -0.54
CA VAL A 146 8.44 -5.61 0.92
C VAL A 146 9.92 -5.73 1.29
N PHE A 147 10.37 -5.01 2.32
CA PHE A 147 11.80 -4.95 2.67
C PHE A 147 12.08 -4.47 4.11
N PRO A 148 13.24 -4.82 4.68
CA PRO A 148 13.65 -4.34 6.00
C PRO A 148 14.38 -2.99 5.91
N VAL A 149 13.97 -2.05 6.75
CA VAL A 149 14.55 -0.70 6.88
C VAL A 149 15.42 -0.60 8.13
N GLY A 150 16.59 0.03 7.96
CA GLY A 150 17.55 0.27 9.03
C GLY A 150 18.00 -1.01 9.73
N ALA A 151 17.80 -1.07 11.04
CA ALA A 151 18.23 -2.19 11.88
C ALA A 151 17.38 -3.46 11.72
N ALA A 152 16.24 -3.39 11.02
CA ALA A 152 15.42 -4.55 10.78
C ALA A 152 16.11 -5.56 9.84
N LYS A 153 15.72 -6.83 9.97
CA LYS A 153 16.19 -7.94 9.15
C LYS A 153 15.01 -8.66 8.54
N MET A 154 15.21 -9.23 7.36
CA MET A 154 14.26 -10.07 6.64
C MET A 154 15.01 -10.91 5.61
N LYS A 155 14.54 -12.11 5.35
CA LYS A 155 14.89 -12.92 4.18
C LYS A 155 13.78 -12.75 3.13
N PRO A 156 14.00 -11.99 2.04
CA PRO A 156 12.96 -11.71 1.07
C PRO A 156 12.57 -12.93 0.24
N PHE A 157 11.29 -13.00 -0.17
CA PHE A 157 10.85 -13.92 -1.22
C PHE A 157 11.32 -13.44 -2.59
N PRO A 158 11.60 -14.37 -3.52
CA PRO A 158 11.91 -14.01 -4.90
C PRO A 158 10.66 -13.46 -5.63
N PRO A 159 10.85 -12.58 -6.63
CA PRO A 159 12.12 -12.02 -7.10
C PRO A 159 12.77 -11.08 -6.07
N VAL A 160 14.11 -11.05 -6.01
CA VAL A 160 14.85 -10.25 -5.01
C VAL A 160 15.63 -9.15 -5.71
N ALA A 161 15.61 -7.94 -5.15
CA ALA A 161 16.41 -6.82 -5.61
C ALA A 161 17.92 -7.16 -5.63
N PRO A 162 18.74 -6.50 -6.47
CA PRO A 162 20.18 -6.81 -6.60
C PRO A 162 20.97 -6.77 -5.28
N ASN A 163 20.53 -5.96 -4.30
CA ASN A 163 21.16 -5.88 -2.98
C ASN A 163 20.77 -7.01 -2.02
N GLY A 164 19.89 -7.92 -2.43
CA GLY A 164 19.45 -9.09 -1.65
C GLY A 164 18.48 -8.78 -0.50
N ARG A 165 18.02 -7.53 -0.33
CA ARG A 165 17.24 -7.11 0.85
C ARG A 165 15.75 -6.96 0.60
N ARG A 166 15.35 -6.63 -0.62
CA ARG A 166 13.98 -6.27 -0.98
C ARG A 166 13.34 -7.37 -1.83
N SER A 167 12.15 -7.79 -1.42
CA SER A 167 11.30 -8.66 -2.22
C SER A 167 10.56 -7.79 -3.22
N PHE A 168 10.83 -8.03 -4.49
CA PHE A 168 10.04 -7.49 -5.58
C PHE A 168 8.79 -8.34 -5.77
N PRO A 169 7.71 -7.74 -6.29
CA PRO A 169 6.48 -8.46 -6.58
C PRO A 169 6.68 -9.47 -7.71
N SER A 170 6.01 -10.61 -7.59
CA SER A 170 5.93 -11.62 -8.65
C SER A 170 5.01 -11.20 -9.80
N LYS A 171 4.15 -10.19 -9.59
CA LYS A 171 3.20 -9.63 -10.57
C LYS A 171 3.05 -8.12 -10.39
N GLU A 172 2.90 -7.41 -11.51
CA GLU A 172 2.69 -5.96 -11.54
C GLU A 172 1.20 -5.64 -11.48
N LEU A 173 0.66 -5.40 -10.27
CA LEU A 173 -0.80 -5.33 -10.04
C LEU A 173 -1.32 -3.98 -9.55
N THR A 174 -0.44 -3.00 -9.36
CA THR A 174 -0.83 -1.65 -8.90
C THR A 174 -1.52 -0.87 -10.01
N LEU A 175 -2.58 -0.15 -9.64
CA LEU A 175 -3.37 0.72 -10.51
C LEU A 175 -2.80 2.15 -10.52
N ASP A 176 -3.13 2.90 -11.57
CA ASP A 176 -2.71 4.28 -11.80
C ASP A 176 -3.08 5.25 -10.66
N THR A 177 -2.43 6.41 -10.65
CA THR A 177 -2.72 7.53 -9.75
C THR A 177 -4.22 7.81 -9.64
N GLY A 178 -4.69 8.05 -8.41
CA GLY A 178 -6.09 8.34 -8.12
C GLY A 178 -7.02 7.11 -8.04
N GLN A 179 -6.56 5.93 -8.49
CA GLN A 179 -7.28 4.67 -8.33
C GLN A 179 -6.99 4.02 -6.98
N TRP A 180 -8.00 3.38 -6.41
CA TRP A 180 -7.86 2.67 -5.13
C TRP A 180 -7.18 1.32 -5.33
N ASN A 181 -5.98 1.18 -4.77
CA ASN A 181 -5.26 -0.07 -4.65
C ASN A 181 -5.62 -0.75 -3.33
N HIS A 182 -5.83 -2.06 -3.36
CA HIS A 182 -6.16 -2.86 -2.18
C HIS A 182 -4.97 -3.68 -1.72
N TYR A 183 -4.54 -3.47 -0.48
CA TYR A 183 -3.55 -4.28 0.20
C TYR A 183 -4.22 -5.19 1.23
N TYR A 184 -3.82 -6.45 1.19
CA TYR A 184 -3.97 -7.37 2.32
C TYR A 184 -2.58 -7.82 2.75
N VAL A 185 -2.27 -7.66 4.03
CA VAL A 185 -0.97 -8.03 4.61
C VAL A 185 -1.21 -9.08 5.69
N ARG A 186 -0.43 -10.15 5.65
CA ARG A 186 -0.40 -11.18 6.70
C ARG A 186 0.98 -11.18 7.32
N ALA A 187 1.06 -10.83 8.60
CA ALA A 187 2.29 -10.74 9.37
C ALA A 187 2.20 -11.72 10.55
N ILE A 188 2.79 -12.91 10.42
CA ILE A 188 2.63 -14.00 11.39
C ILE A 188 3.96 -14.74 11.56
N ASN A 189 4.36 -15.01 12.80
CA ASN A 189 5.54 -15.80 13.15
C ASN A 189 6.83 -15.33 12.45
N GLY A 190 7.00 -14.01 12.33
CA GLY A 190 8.17 -13.42 11.65
C GLY A 190 8.16 -13.56 10.12
N GLU A 191 7.02 -13.90 9.52
CA GLU A 191 6.78 -13.87 8.09
C GLU A 191 5.81 -12.73 7.74
N VAL A 192 6.13 -11.95 6.70
CA VAL A 192 5.23 -10.96 6.10
C VAL A 192 4.91 -11.40 4.67
N ARG A 193 3.63 -11.42 4.30
CA ARG A 193 3.13 -11.62 2.93
C ARG A 193 2.23 -10.46 2.54
N LEU A 194 2.36 -10.02 1.30
CA LEU A 194 1.55 -8.96 0.72
C LEU A 194 0.74 -9.48 -0.46
N TRP A 195 -0.55 -9.16 -0.44
CA TRP A 195 -1.43 -9.25 -1.59
C TRP A 195 -1.75 -7.87 -2.11
N VAL A 196 -1.60 -7.67 -3.42
CA VAL A 196 -1.96 -6.45 -4.13
C VAL A 196 -3.12 -6.76 -5.06
N ASN A 197 -4.23 -6.04 -4.89
CA ASN A 197 -5.44 -6.16 -5.71
C ASN A 197 -6.01 -7.58 -5.86
N GLY A 198 -5.78 -8.43 -4.86
CA GLY A 198 -6.38 -9.78 -4.76
C GLY A 198 -5.39 -10.93 -4.93
N GLU A 199 -4.13 -10.65 -5.29
CA GLU A 199 -3.13 -11.70 -5.51
C GLU A 199 -1.88 -11.49 -4.66
N GLU A 200 -1.30 -12.58 -4.16
CA GLU A 200 -0.04 -12.53 -3.39
C GLU A 200 1.11 -12.19 -4.32
N VAL A 201 1.90 -11.17 -3.98
CA VAL A 201 2.98 -10.70 -4.86
C VAL A 201 4.36 -10.76 -4.22
N SER A 202 4.50 -10.45 -2.92
CA SER A 202 5.81 -10.27 -2.29
C SER A 202 5.78 -10.55 -0.80
N GLY A 203 6.95 -10.55 -0.17
CA GLY A 203 7.07 -10.74 1.27
C GLY A 203 8.44 -11.24 1.71
N GLY A 204 8.50 -11.80 2.92
CA GLY A 204 9.71 -12.42 3.43
C GLY A 204 9.50 -13.13 4.76
N THR A 205 10.52 -13.91 5.14
CA THR A 205 10.58 -14.68 6.40
C THR A 205 11.74 -14.20 7.26
N GLY A 206 11.81 -14.68 8.51
CA GLY A 206 12.91 -14.34 9.41
C GLY A 206 12.97 -12.85 9.73
N CYS A 207 11.80 -12.21 9.76
CA CYS A 207 11.70 -10.80 10.12
C CYS A 207 12.15 -10.60 11.57
N SER A 208 12.99 -9.61 11.78
CA SER A 208 13.42 -9.20 13.12
C SER A 208 13.45 -7.68 13.18
N PRO A 209 12.62 -7.05 14.03
CA PRO A 209 11.68 -7.68 14.95
C PRO A 209 10.47 -8.32 14.24
N SER A 210 9.74 -9.19 14.95
CA SER A 210 8.45 -9.75 14.56
C SER A 210 7.29 -9.27 15.45
N THR A 211 7.54 -8.18 16.18
CA THR A 211 6.58 -7.44 17.02
C THR A 211 6.98 -5.97 16.98
N GLY A 212 6.01 -5.08 16.84
CA GLY A 212 6.26 -3.63 16.83
C GLY A 212 5.03 -2.85 16.41
N TYR A 213 5.15 -1.54 16.25
CA TYR A 213 4.01 -0.71 15.85
C TYR A 213 3.76 -0.80 14.35
N LEU A 214 2.49 -0.64 13.98
CA LEU A 214 2.09 -0.32 12.60
C LEU A 214 2.26 1.19 12.41
N CYS A 215 2.89 1.63 11.33
CA CYS A 215 2.99 3.05 10.99
C CYS A 215 2.46 3.32 9.58
N LEU A 216 1.77 4.45 9.42
CA LEU A 216 1.47 5.03 8.11
C LEU A 216 2.45 6.15 7.82
N GLU A 217 2.95 6.17 6.59
CA GLU A 217 4.04 7.04 6.17
C GLU A 217 3.54 8.24 5.35
N SER A 218 4.15 9.38 5.63
CA SER A 218 4.07 10.61 4.85
C SER A 218 5.40 10.81 4.13
N GLU A 219 5.45 10.75 2.79
CA GLU A 219 6.72 10.92 2.05
C GLU A 219 6.56 11.71 0.72
N GLY A 220 6.57 13.03 0.80
CA GLY A 220 6.74 13.93 -0.34
C GLY A 220 5.51 14.13 -1.24
N SER A 221 4.50 13.27 -1.17
CA SER A 221 3.30 13.35 -2.01
C SER A 221 2.00 13.11 -1.23
N PRO A 222 0.89 13.80 -1.57
CA PRO A 222 -0.39 13.53 -0.94
C PRO A 222 -0.91 12.12 -1.27
N ILE A 223 -1.43 11.46 -0.24
CA ILE A 223 -1.98 10.10 -0.30
C ILE A 223 -3.22 10.01 0.57
N GLU A 224 -4.16 9.16 0.15
CA GLU A 224 -5.31 8.78 0.94
C GLU A 224 -5.29 7.29 1.25
N PHE A 225 -5.67 6.95 2.48
CA PHE A 225 -5.93 5.59 2.91
C PHE A 225 -7.38 5.45 3.33
N ARG A 226 -7.97 4.26 3.17
CA ARG A 226 -9.30 3.95 3.71
C ARG A 226 -9.44 2.46 4.01
N GLY A 227 -10.52 2.10 4.68
CA GLY A 227 -10.83 0.70 4.97
C GLY A 227 -9.76 0.00 5.81
N LEU A 228 -9.00 0.77 6.59
CA LEU A 228 -7.90 0.26 7.42
C LEU A 228 -8.49 -0.60 8.54
N LYS A 229 -8.28 -1.91 8.44
CA LYS A 229 -8.78 -2.89 9.41
C LYS A 229 -7.69 -3.87 9.78
N LEU A 230 -7.66 -4.29 11.03
CA LEU A 230 -6.69 -5.24 11.53
C LEU A 230 -7.40 -6.36 12.30
N ARG A 231 -6.90 -7.57 12.16
CA ARG A 231 -7.27 -8.73 12.97
C ARG A 231 -6.04 -9.30 13.64
N GLU A 232 -5.99 -9.25 14.97
CA GLU A 232 -4.96 -9.93 15.75
C GLU A 232 -5.16 -11.44 15.70
N LEU A 233 -4.05 -12.16 15.65
CA LEU A 233 -4.00 -13.61 15.64
C LEU A 233 -3.16 -14.09 16.83
N PRO A 234 -3.37 -15.34 17.28
CA PRO A 234 -2.55 -15.95 18.34
C PRO A 234 -1.05 -15.91 18.03
#